data_AF-A0A847BH38-F1
#
_entry.id   AF-A0A847BH38-F1
#
_cell.length_a   1.000
_cell.length_b   1.000
_cell.length_c   1.000
_cell.angle_alpha   90.00
_cell.angle_beta   90.00
_cell.angle_gamma   90.00
#
_symmetry.space_group_name_H-M   'P 1'
#
loop_
_entity.id
_entity.type
_entity.pdbx_description
1 polymer ?
#
loop_
_entity_poly.entity_id
_entity_poly.type
_entity_poly.pdbx_seq_one_letter_code
_entity_poly.pdbx_strand_id
1 'polypeptide(L)'
;MPYKEELKGCGQSRPSKIDPRSQSTEALVAPEPLPYVSRRSLARVTDRVDPPTTCIYCDGEVVLVSNAKLYGREYGKWPFIYFCSGCGASVGLHPHTDLPLGTLADAKTKAARKAGKAWFMRWLDQCMVGRERKEFSRVRKCCYTKLAKSLEIPLEECHWGMFNTERAREAEKVCRMYLKQK
;
A
#
# COMPACT_ATOMS: atom_id res chain seq x y z
N MET A 1 -22.97 -23.62 21.61
CA MET A 1 -22.24 -22.34 21.77
C MET A 1 -22.65 -21.42 20.63
N PRO A 2 -23.37 -20.32 20.90
CA PRO A 2 -23.98 -19.48 19.90
C PRO A 2 -22.95 -18.47 19.37
N TYR A 3 -22.71 -18.49 18.06
CA TYR A 3 -22.01 -17.44 17.32
C TYR A 3 -22.75 -17.20 16.00
N LYS A 4 -24.07 -17.04 16.11
CA LYS A 4 -24.99 -16.73 15.01
C LYS A 4 -26.00 -15.72 15.50
N GLU A 5 -25.59 -14.46 15.65
CA GLU A 5 -26.48 -13.29 15.74
C GLU A 5 -25.62 -12.03 15.84
N GLU A 6 -25.22 -11.46 14.69
CA GLU A 6 -24.85 -10.04 14.54
C GLU A 6 -24.51 -9.64 13.09
N LEU A 7 -25.27 -10.13 12.10
CA LEU A 7 -25.19 -9.63 10.71
C LEU A 7 -26.54 -9.12 10.22
N LYS A 8 -27.19 -8.30 11.04
CA LYS A 8 -28.30 -7.43 10.62
C LYS A 8 -27.88 -5.99 10.88
N GLY A 9 -27.45 -5.29 9.84
CA GLY A 9 -27.16 -3.87 9.94
C GLY A 9 -26.50 -3.30 8.70
N CYS A 10 -27.29 -2.53 7.95
CA CYS A 10 -26.88 -1.48 7.01
C CYS A 10 -26.30 -1.92 5.65
N GLY A 11 -27.18 -1.92 4.65
CA GLY A 11 -26.78 -1.52 3.31
C GLY A 11 -26.26 -0.09 3.34
N GLN A 12 -24.94 0.06 3.47
CA GLN A 12 -24.23 1.28 3.15
C GLN A 12 -23.50 1.01 1.85
N SER A 13 -23.82 1.76 0.80
CA SER A 13 -22.99 1.84 -0.40
C SER A 13 -21.55 2.11 0.06
N ARG A 14 -20.64 1.17 -0.19
CA ARG A 14 -19.22 1.36 0.11
C ARG A 14 -18.82 2.70 -0.54
N PRO A 15 -18.33 3.70 0.23
CA PRO A 15 -17.93 4.96 -0.34
C PRO A 15 -16.95 4.70 -1.47
N SER A 16 -17.09 5.45 -2.56
CA SER A 16 -16.18 5.39 -3.70
C SER A 16 -14.74 5.40 -3.18
N LYS A 17 -13.98 4.34 -3.47
CA LYS A 17 -12.55 4.25 -3.09
C LYS A 17 -11.69 5.28 -3.83
N ILE A 18 -12.26 5.92 -4.85
CA ILE A 18 -11.63 7.01 -5.59
C ILE A 18 -11.80 8.30 -4.79
N ASP A 19 -10.72 9.06 -4.65
CA ASP A 19 -10.71 10.32 -3.92
C ASP A 19 -11.75 11.31 -4.49
N PRO A 20 -12.69 11.83 -3.67
CA PRO A 20 -13.76 12.70 -4.15
C PRO A 20 -13.23 14.01 -4.77
N ARG A 21 -12.05 14.47 -4.35
CA ARG A 21 -11.40 15.66 -4.93
C ARG A 21 -11.04 15.46 -6.41
N SER A 22 -10.97 14.22 -6.88
CA SER A 22 -10.78 13.92 -8.31
C SER A 22 -11.96 14.33 -9.19
N GLN A 23 -13.18 14.38 -8.62
CA GLN A 23 -14.43 14.72 -9.33
C GLN A 23 -14.98 16.11 -8.95
N SER A 24 -14.44 16.73 -7.90
CA SER A 24 -14.83 18.08 -7.49
C SER A 24 -14.46 19.13 -8.56
N THR A 25 -15.23 20.21 -8.65
CA THR A 25 -14.92 21.41 -9.43
C THR A 25 -14.08 22.43 -8.64
N GLU A 26 -14.04 22.31 -7.31
CA GLU A 26 -13.34 23.23 -6.41
C GLU A 26 -11.83 23.15 -6.58
N ALA A 27 -11.13 24.29 -6.62
CA ALA A 27 -9.68 24.34 -6.79
C ALA A 27 -8.95 23.43 -5.78
N LEU A 28 -8.02 22.60 -6.27
CA LEU A 28 -7.21 21.75 -5.41
C LEU A 28 -6.14 22.60 -4.72
N VAL A 29 -6.09 22.51 -3.40
CA VAL A 29 -4.99 23.05 -2.60
C VAL A 29 -4.04 21.90 -2.26
N ALA A 30 -2.78 22.04 -2.65
CA ALA A 30 -1.75 21.08 -2.30
C ALA A 30 -1.25 21.39 -0.88
N PRO A 31 -1.18 20.39 0.02
CA PRO A 31 -0.55 20.61 1.31
C PRO A 31 0.96 20.83 1.12
N GLU A 32 1.52 21.81 1.80
CA GLU A 32 2.97 22.01 1.85
C GLU A 32 3.68 20.74 2.34
N PRO A 33 4.85 20.36 1.76
CA PRO A 33 5.64 21.06 0.74
C PRO A 33 5.33 20.59 -0.70
N LEU A 34 4.16 20.01 -0.97
CA LEU A 34 3.84 19.53 -2.31
C LEU A 34 3.66 20.71 -3.28
N PRO A 35 4.31 20.70 -4.45
CA PRO A 35 4.18 21.79 -5.41
C PRO A 35 2.79 21.82 -6.06
N TYR A 36 2.11 20.66 -6.12
CA TYR A 36 0.74 20.53 -6.63
C TYR A 36 0.14 19.15 -6.30
N VAL A 37 -1.18 19.03 -6.50
CA VAL A 37 -1.91 17.76 -6.53
C VAL A 37 -2.72 17.68 -7.82
N SER A 38 -2.69 16.52 -8.50
CA SER A 38 -3.36 16.32 -9.79
C SER A 38 -4.65 15.52 -9.65
N ARG A 39 -5.81 16.08 -10.05
CA ARG A 39 -7.09 15.35 -10.11
C ARG A 39 -6.99 14.04 -10.89
N ARG A 40 -6.35 14.08 -12.06
CA ARG A 40 -6.17 12.89 -12.92
C ARG A 40 -5.38 11.81 -12.19
N SER A 41 -4.42 12.17 -11.35
CA SER A 41 -3.65 11.22 -10.55
C SER A 41 -4.44 10.69 -9.36
N LEU A 42 -5.19 11.56 -8.66
CA LEU A 42 -6.13 11.14 -7.62
C LEU A 42 -7.15 10.11 -8.12
N ALA A 43 -7.70 10.31 -9.33
CA ALA A 43 -8.66 9.40 -9.95
C ALA A 43 -8.13 7.98 -10.21
N ARG A 44 -6.80 7.79 -10.28
CA ARG A 44 -6.17 6.48 -10.55
C ARG A 44 -5.88 5.68 -9.28
N VAL A 45 -5.95 6.30 -8.10
CA VAL A 45 -5.69 5.63 -6.82
C VAL A 45 -6.97 4.91 -6.40
N THR A 46 -6.96 3.58 -6.45
CA THR A 46 -8.13 2.73 -6.16
C THR A 46 -8.09 2.11 -4.76
N ASP A 47 -6.92 2.16 -4.14
CA ASP A 47 -6.56 1.65 -2.82
C ASP A 47 -6.25 2.82 -1.87
N ARG A 48 -7.11 3.85 -1.91
CA ARG A 48 -6.95 5.08 -1.13
C ARG A 48 -6.88 4.79 0.37
N VAL A 49 -5.85 5.32 1.00
CA VAL A 49 -5.71 5.46 2.45
C VAL A 49 -5.62 6.95 2.75
N ASP A 50 -6.28 7.39 3.82
CA ASP A 50 -6.22 8.79 4.21
C ASP A 50 -4.80 9.15 4.71
N PRO A 51 -4.32 10.38 4.42
CA PRO A 51 -3.09 10.91 5.00
C PRO A 51 -3.04 10.77 6.53
N PRO A 52 -2.03 10.10 7.10
CA PRO A 52 -1.90 9.95 8.53
C PRO A 52 -1.41 11.26 9.17
N THR A 53 -2.11 11.74 10.20
CA THR A 53 -1.68 12.89 11.04
C THR A 53 -1.03 12.44 12.34
N THR A 54 -1.33 11.22 12.80
CA THR A 54 -0.83 10.64 14.05
C THR A 54 -0.22 9.27 13.79
N CYS A 55 0.89 8.97 14.47
CA CYS A 55 1.63 7.74 14.28
C CYS A 55 1.01 6.57 15.06
N ILE A 56 0.63 5.50 14.36
CA ILE A 56 0.06 4.28 14.96
C ILE A 56 1.02 3.50 15.88
N TYR A 57 2.31 3.86 15.91
CA TYR A 57 3.34 3.13 16.66
C TYR A 57 3.74 3.82 17.96
N CYS A 58 3.61 5.14 18.04
CA CYS A 58 4.11 5.92 19.19
C CYS A 58 3.28 7.17 19.49
N ASP A 59 2.10 7.30 18.86
CA ASP A 59 1.17 8.43 18.98
C ASP A 59 1.76 9.83 18.65
N GLY A 60 2.98 9.85 18.11
CA GLY A 60 3.67 11.07 17.72
C GLY A 60 3.09 11.70 16.45
N GLU A 61 3.43 12.98 16.25
CA GLU A 61 3.04 13.73 15.05
C GLU A 61 3.64 13.12 13.77
N VAL A 62 2.84 13.15 12.70
CA VAL A 62 3.25 12.75 11.36
C VAL A 62 3.20 13.95 10.44
N VAL A 63 4.35 14.26 9.84
CA VAL A 63 4.53 15.44 9.00
C VAL A 63 4.83 15.05 7.56
N LEU A 64 4.35 15.85 6.61
CA LEU A 64 4.65 15.69 5.19
C LEU A 64 5.95 16.39 4.84
N VAL A 65 6.94 15.66 4.33
CA VAL A 65 8.28 16.18 4.08
C VAL A 65 8.91 15.54 2.84
N SER A 66 10.01 16.11 2.36
CA SER A 66 10.89 15.45 1.38
C SER A 66 11.54 14.20 1.98
N ASN A 67 11.69 13.14 1.18
CA ASN A 67 12.32 11.89 1.56
C ASN A 67 13.84 12.03 1.79
N ALA A 68 14.43 13.18 1.43
CA ALA A 68 15.77 13.57 1.85
C ALA A 68 15.92 13.55 3.38
N LYS A 69 14.84 13.78 4.14
CA LYS A 69 14.84 13.66 5.61
C LYS A 69 15.29 12.28 6.08
N LEU A 70 14.96 11.22 5.34
CA LEU A 70 15.34 9.84 5.65
C LEU A 70 16.67 9.44 5.01
N TYR A 71 16.91 9.89 3.78
CA TYR A 71 18.00 9.34 2.96
C TYR A 71 19.17 10.30 2.73
N GLY A 72 19.12 11.52 3.26
CA GLY A 72 20.13 12.58 3.08
C GLY A 72 20.09 13.28 1.71
N ARG A 73 19.29 12.77 0.76
CA ARG A 73 19.02 13.39 -0.55
C ARG A 73 17.68 12.90 -1.10
N GLU A 74 17.15 13.61 -2.09
CA GLU A 74 15.89 13.24 -2.73
C GLU A 74 16.03 12.01 -3.63
N TYR A 75 15.04 11.13 -3.59
CA TYR A 75 14.93 9.97 -4.47
C TYR A 75 13.57 9.93 -5.18
N GLY A 76 13.60 9.66 -6.49
CA GLY A 76 12.41 9.53 -7.32
C GLY A 76 11.86 10.88 -7.83
N LYS A 77 10.86 10.83 -8.70
CA LYS A 77 10.25 12.02 -9.33
C LYS A 77 9.21 12.73 -8.45
N TRP A 78 8.76 12.07 -7.38
CA TRP A 78 7.79 12.60 -6.41
C TRP A 78 8.31 12.27 -5.01
N PRO A 79 9.36 12.97 -4.55
CA PRO A 79 10.20 12.53 -3.43
C PRO A 79 9.60 12.89 -2.07
N PHE A 80 8.28 12.72 -1.88
CA PHE A 80 7.59 13.12 -0.66
C PHE A 80 7.16 11.90 0.16
N ILE A 81 7.16 12.07 1.48
CA ILE A 81 6.79 11.07 2.47
C ILE A 81 5.97 11.71 3.60
N TYR A 82 5.06 10.93 4.17
CA TYR A 82 4.62 11.15 5.55
C TYR A 82 5.63 10.50 6.49
N PHE A 83 6.11 11.25 7.48
CA PHE A 83 7.18 10.85 8.38
C PHE A 83 6.84 11.17 9.84
N CYS A 84 6.98 10.19 10.72
CA CYS A 84 6.89 10.40 12.16
C CYS A 84 8.26 10.79 12.71
N SER A 85 8.33 11.96 13.35
CA SER A 85 9.56 12.48 13.97
C SER A 85 9.99 11.69 15.22
N GLY A 86 9.05 11.06 15.92
CA GLY A 86 9.31 10.30 17.15
C GLY A 86 9.96 8.94 16.92
N CYS A 87 9.38 8.09 16.06
CA CYS A 87 9.84 6.72 15.85
C CYS A 87 10.44 6.44 14.46
N GLY A 88 10.41 7.42 13.54
CA GLY A 88 10.92 7.27 12.18
C GLY A 88 10.06 6.40 11.25
N ALA A 89 8.85 6.02 11.68
CA ALA A 89 7.88 5.39 10.79
C ALA A 89 7.54 6.32 9.63
N SER A 90 7.40 5.76 8.42
CA SER A 90 7.13 6.58 7.24
C SER A 90 6.40 5.83 6.14
N VAL A 91 5.79 6.58 5.23
CA VAL A 91 5.17 6.08 4.00
C VAL A 91 5.34 7.10 2.87
N GLY A 92 5.68 6.63 1.66
CA GLY A 92 5.76 7.49 0.48
C GLY A 92 4.41 7.77 -0.15
N LEU A 93 4.37 8.66 -1.13
CA LEU A 93 3.14 9.06 -1.80
C LEU A 93 3.00 8.45 -3.20
N HIS A 94 1.77 8.32 -3.67
CA HIS A 94 1.51 8.13 -5.09
C HIS A 94 1.97 9.38 -5.87
N PRO A 95 2.55 9.23 -7.08
CA PRO A 95 3.04 10.36 -7.85
C PRO A 95 1.95 11.40 -8.15
N HIS A 96 2.27 12.67 -7.93
CA HIS A 96 1.39 13.82 -8.16
C HIS A 96 0.14 13.86 -7.28
N THR A 97 0.19 13.18 -6.13
CA THR A 97 -0.87 13.24 -5.12
C THR A 97 -0.26 13.45 -3.73
N ASP A 98 -1.13 13.73 -2.78
CA ASP A 98 -0.89 13.66 -1.34
C ASP A 98 -1.32 12.30 -0.74
N LEU A 99 -1.72 11.33 -1.58
CA LEU A 99 -2.21 10.05 -1.10
C LEU A 99 -1.04 9.10 -0.80
N PRO A 100 -0.98 8.48 0.39
CA PRO A 100 0.08 7.54 0.73
C PRO A 100 -0.02 6.24 -0.07
N LEU A 101 1.14 5.60 -0.33
CA LEU A 101 1.26 4.29 -1.02
C LEU A 101 0.73 3.09 -0.21
N GLY A 102 0.19 3.35 0.98
CA GLY A 102 -0.25 2.37 1.95
C GLY A 102 -0.18 2.95 3.37
N THR A 103 0.12 2.11 4.35
CA THR A 103 0.19 2.51 5.77
C THR A 103 1.61 2.89 6.19
N LEU A 104 1.72 3.73 7.24
CA LEU A 104 2.99 4.03 7.92
C LEU A 104 3.71 2.73 8.26
N ALA A 105 5.02 2.72 8.04
CA ALA A 105 5.86 1.58 8.35
C ALA A 105 7.07 2.01 9.16
N ASP A 106 7.21 1.43 10.35
CA ASP A 106 8.44 1.45 11.14
C ASP A 106 9.54 0.59 10.49
N ALA A 107 10.73 0.59 11.08
CA ALA A 107 11.87 -0.17 10.55
C ALA A 107 11.56 -1.68 10.42
N LYS A 108 10.87 -2.25 11.41
CA LYS A 108 10.46 -3.67 11.44
C LYS A 108 9.51 -3.99 10.29
N THR A 109 8.48 -3.17 10.09
CA THR A 109 7.50 -3.33 9.02
C THR A 109 8.13 -3.14 7.64
N LYS A 110 9.00 -2.14 7.47
CA LYS A 110 9.77 -1.94 6.21
C LYS A 110 10.61 -3.16 5.86
N ALA A 111 11.32 -3.73 6.83
CA ALA A 111 12.12 -4.93 6.64
C ALA A 111 11.26 -6.15 6.25
N ALA A 112 10.15 -6.38 6.96
CA ALA A 112 9.24 -7.48 6.67
C ALA A 112 8.60 -7.36 5.28
N ARG A 113 8.12 -6.17 4.90
CA ARG A 113 7.59 -5.88 3.56
C ARG A 113 8.64 -6.14 2.47
N LYS A 114 9.88 -5.70 2.68
CA LYS A 114 10.99 -5.90 1.72
C LYS A 114 11.30 -7.39 1.54
N ALA A 115 11.44 -8.13 2.64
CA ALA A 115 11.72 -9.57 2.60
C ALA A 115 10.60 -10.36 1.92
N GLY A 116 9.35 -10.16 2.35
CA GLY A 116 8.19 -10.83 1.77
C GLY A 116 8.00 -10.51 0.28
N LYS A 117 8.16 -9.24 -0.11
CA LYS A 117 8.10 -8.83 -1.52
C LYS A 117 9.19 -9.50 -2.36
N ALA A 118 10.40 -9.69 -1.83
CA ALA A 118 11.45 -10.40 -2.55
C ALA A 118 11.05 -11.85 -2.85
N TRP A 119 10.45 -12.56 -1.89
CA TRP A 119 9.92 -13.91 -2.12
C TRP A 119 8.77 -13.94 -3.13
N PHE A 120 7.87 -12.96 -3.07
CA PHE A 120 6.81 -12.81 -4.07
C PHE A 120 7.38 -12.61 -5.48
N MET A 121 8.42 -11.79 -5.64
CA MET A 121 9.07 -11.60 -6.94
C MET A 121 9.69 -12.90 -7.47
N ARG A 122 10.36 -13.69 -6.60
CA ARG A 122 10.89 -15.01 -7.01
C ARG A 122 9.78 -15.97 -7.45
N TRP A 123 8.66 -15.98 -6.73
CA TRP A 123 7.49 -16.77 -7.13
C TRP A 123 6.90 -16.31 -8.47
N LEU A 124 6.77 -15.00 -8.65
CA LEU A 124 6.30 -14.41 -9.90
C LEU A 124 7.22 -14.78 -11.08
N ASP A 125 8.54 -14.69 -10.89
CA ASP A 125 9.53 -15.06 -11.90
C ASP A 125 9.41 -16.55 -12.26
N GLN A 126 9.20 -17.43 -11.28
CA GLN A 126 8.90 -18.84 -11.52
C GLN A 126 7.62 -19.02 -12.36
N CYS A 127 6.56 -18.27 -12.07
CA CYS A 127 5.32 -18.31 -12.86
C CYS A 127 5.48 -17.77 -14.28
N MET A 128 6.54 -16.99 -14.55
CA MET A 128 6.87 -16.43 -15.86
C MET A 128 7.75 -17.36 -16.72
N VAL A 129 8.28 -18.47 -16.19
CA VAL A 129 9.09 -19.42 -16.98
C VAL A 129 8.27 -19.95 -18.16
N GLY A 130 8.83 -19.85 -19.37
CA GLY A 130 8.16 -20.25 -20.61
C GLY A 130 7.05 -19.31 -21.10
N ARG A 131 6.92 -18.11 -20.51
CA ARG A 131 5.93 -17.09 -20.89
C ARG A 131 6.59 -15.87 -21.51
N GLU A 132 5.83 -15.14 -22.32
CA GLU A 132 6.32 -13.92 -22.94
C GLU A 132 6.16 -12.69 -22.04
N ARG A 133 6.96 -11.65 -22.28
CA ARG A 133 6.93 -10.42 -21.48
C ARG A 133 5.55 -9.75 -21.46
N LYS A 134 4.78 -9.85 -22.56
CA LYS A 134 3.43 -9.29 -22.68
C LYS A 134 2.44 -9.90 -21.68
N GLU A 135 2.72 -11.10 -21.16
CA GLU A 135 1.89 -11.78 -20.16
C GLU A 135 2.15 -11.32 -18.72
N PHE A 136 3.24 -10.57 -18.47
CA PHE A 136 3.68 -10.24 -17.11
C PHE A 136 2.58 -9.60 -16.26
N SER A 137 1.80 -8.67 -16.82
CA SER A 137 0.71 -8.00 -16.10
C SER A 137 -0.38 -9.01 -15.66
N ARG A 138 -0.76 -9.91 -16.56
CA ARG A 138 -1.77 -10.96 -16.32
C ARG A 138 -1.28 -11.96 -15.26
N VAL A 139 -0.03 -12.41 -15.37
CA VAL A 139 0.56 -13.37 -14.41
C VAL A 139 0.72 -12.73 -13.04
N ARG A 140 1.22 -11.50 -12.97
CA ARG A 140 1.31 -10.72 -11.71
C ARG A 140 -0.05 -10.60 -11.04
N LYS A 141 -1.10 -10.24 -11.78
CA LYS A 141 -2.48 -10.20 -11.25
C LYS A 141 -2.91 -11.55 -10.69
N CYS A 142 -2.63 -12.65 -11.39
CA CYS A 142 -2.94 -14.00 -10.92
C CYS A 142 -2.19 -14.36 -9.62
N CYS A 143 -0.90 -14.02 -9.50
CA CYS A 143 -0.13 -14.24 -8.27
C CYS A 143 -0.73 -13.45 -7.08
N TYR A 144 -1.12 -12.18 -7.28
CA TYR A 144 -1.81 -11.43 -6.24
C TYR A 144 -3.18 -12.01 -5.90
N THR A 145 -3.96 -12.47 -6.88
CA THR A 145 -5.25 -13.15 -6.62
C THR A 145 -5.07 -14.41 -5.77
N LYS A 146 -4.04 -15.22 -6.07
CA LYS A 146 -3.70 -16.41 -5.28
C LYS A 146 -3.24 -16.03 -3.87
N LEU A 147 -2.38 -15.03 -3.75
CA LEU A 147 -1.90 -14.54 -2.45
C LEU A 147 -3.05 -14.03 -1.59
N ALA A 148 -3.92 -13.18 -2.14
CA ALA A 148 -5.08 -12.64 -1.44
C ALA A 148 -6.01 -13.75 -0.95
N LYS A 149 -6.28 -14.75 -1.80
CA LYS A 149 -7.09 -15.93 -1.44
C LYS A 149 -6.46 -16.73 -0.30
N SER A 150 -5.15 -16.95 -0.33
CA SER A 150 -4.44 -17.68 0.73
C SER A 150 -4.33 -16.91 2.05
N LEU A 151 -4.40 -15.59 2.00
CA LEU A 151 -4.41 -14.71 3.18
C LEU A 151 -5.83 -14.39 3.68
N GLU A 152 -6.86 -14.84 2.95
CA GLU A 152 -8.27 -14.59 3.24
C GLU A 152 -8.61 -13.09 3.32
N ILE A 153 -8.03 -12.29 2.43
CA ILE A 153 -8.27 -10.83 2.33
C ILE A 153 -8.80 -10.44 0.94
N PRO A 154 -9.53 -9.32 0.84
CA PRO A 154 -9.89 -8.75 -0.44
C PRO A 154 -8.65 -8.43 -1.31
N LEU A 155 -8.77 -8.57 -2.62
CA LEU A 155 -7.64 -8.37 -3.55
C LEU A 155 -7.09 -6.93 -3.48
N GLU A 156 -7.99 -5.96 -3.32
CA GLU A 156 -7.67 -4.55 -3.14
C GLU A 156 -6.78 -4.24 -1.91
N GLU A 157 -6.83 -5.08 -0.87
CA GLU A 157 -6.05 -4.92 0.36
C GLU A 157 -4.74 -5.71 0.29
N CYS A 158 -4.60 -6.59 -0.70
CA CYS A 158 -3.44 -7.45 -0.91
C CYS A 158 -2.30 -6.69 -1.61
N HIS A 159 -1.87 -5.58 -1.01
CA HIS A 159 -0.75 -4.79 -1.46
C HIS A 159 0.32 -4.72 -0.35
N TRP A 160 1.60 -4.87 -0.71
CA TRP A 160 2.70 -4.86 0.27
C TRP A 160 2.77 -3.56 1.08
N GLY A 161 2.30 -2.44 0.53
CA GLY A 161 2.20 -1.16 1.24
C GLY A 161 1.14 -1.15 2.36
N MET A 162 0.18 -2.09 2.35
CA MET A 162 -0.91 -2.16 3.32
C MET A 162 -0.58 -3.08 4.51
N PHE A 163 0.38 -4.00 4.36
CA PHE A 163 0.65 -5.01 5.37
C PHE A 163 1.41 -4.45 6.58
N ASN A 164 0.92 -4.72 7.78
CA ASN A 164 1.74 -4.61 8.99
C ASN A 164 2.84 -5.70 9.00
N THR A 165 3.67 -5.72 10.04
CA THR A 165 4.78 -6.68 10.14
C THR A 165 4.30 -8.13 10.09
N GLU A 166 3.26 -8.45 10.84
CA GLU A 166 2.73 -9.81 11.00
C GLU A 166 2.15 -10.31 9.68
N ARG A 167 1.31 -9.49 9.03
CA ARG A 167 0.71 -9.81 7.73
C ARG A 167 1.76 -9.95 6.64
N ALA A 168 2.81 -9.11 6.65
CA ALA A 168 3.90 -9.24 5.67
C ALA A 168 4.65 -10.57 5.83
N ARG A 169 4.85 -11.05 7.06
CA ARG A 169 5.47 -12.35 7.35
C ARG A 169 4.57 -13.53 6.97
N GLU A 170 3.26 -13.41 7.14
CA GLU A 170 2.30 -14.42 6.66
C GLU A 170 2.31 -14.50 5.13
N ALA A 171 2.25 -13.35 4.46
CA ALA A 171 2.33 -13.26 3.01
C ALA A 171 3.64 -13.88 2.48
N GLU A 172 4.75 -13.66 3.17
CA GLU A 172 6.03 -14.30 2.87
C GLU A 172 5.92 -15.84 2.94
N LYS A 173 5.36 -16.39 4.03
CA LYS A 173 5.19 -17.85 4.20
C LYS A 173 4.38 -18.44 3.03
N VAL A 174 3.28 -17.79 2.64
CA VAL A 174 2.47 -18.20 1.49
C VAL A 174 3.29 -18.18 0.19
N CYS A 175 4.04 -17.12 -0.08
CA CYS A 175 4.90 -17.03 -1.26
C CYS A 175 5.93 -18.18 -1.30
N ARG A 176 6.54 -18.51 -0.15
CA ARG A 176 7.48 -19.62 -0.03
C ARG A 176 6.83 -20.99 -0.24
N MET A 177 5.58 -21.17 0.20
CA MET A 177 4.83 -22.40 -0.07
C MET A 177 4.60 -22.59 -1.57
N TYR A 178 4.17 -21.54 -2.28
CA TYR A 178 3.98 -21.63 -3.73
C TYR A 178 5.26 -21.87 -4.52
N LEU A 179 6.41 -21.40 -4.03
CA LEU A 179 7.72 -21.72 -4.61
C LEU A 179 8.10 -23.19 -4.42
N LYS A 180 7.75 -23.79 -3.27
CA LYS A 180 8.14 -25.17 -2.90
C LYS A 180 7.26 -26.26 -3.49
N GLN A 181 6.05 -25.97 -3.95
CA GLN A 181 5.09 -26.95 -4.47
C GLN A 181 5.45 -27.50 -5.86
N LYS A 182 6.68 -28.01 -6.04
CA LYS A 182 7.02 -28.89 -7.16
C LYS A 182 6.80 -30.34 -6.76
#